data_AF-A0A061N0U0-F1
#
_entry.id   AF-A0A061N0U0-F1
#
_cell.length_a   1.000
_cell.length_b   1.000
_cell.length_c   1.000
_cell.angle_alpha   90.00
_cell.angle_beta   90.00
_cell.angle_gamma   90.00
#
_symmetry.space_group_name_H-M   'P 1'
#
loop_
_entity.id
_entity.type
_entity.pdbx_description
1 polymer ?
#
loop_
_entity_poly.entity_id
_entity_poly.type
_entity_poly.pdbx_seq_one_letter_code
_entity_poly.pdbx_strand_id
1 'polypeptide(L)'
;MTGLDFSSRSIEYAKAHDSQSTYYVHDYLQPPPTEMFHDFATVIYCDYGALSKENRRTLLHNLKQTLTTEGQLFLDVFSMHQYDAFEEAMTWEHHPSPGFWSNEPHLTLTKNTRYTKKHYARTNSGYNRRRNGRSLHLE
;
A
#
# COMPACT_ATOMS: atom_id res chain seq x y z
N MET A 1 -12.54 -9.48 -13.22
CA MET A 1 -11.27 -9.45 -12.43
C MET A 1 -11.62 -9.51 -10.95
N THR A 2 -10.65 -9.85 -10.07
CA THR A 2 -10.80 -9.70 -8.62
C THR A 2 -9.85 -8.61 -8.13
N GLY A 3 -10.38 -7.55 -7.53
CA GLY A 3 -9.61 -6.45 -6.95
C GLY A 3 -9.65 -6.46 -5.43
N LEU A 4 -8.50 -6.19 -4.80
CA LEU A 4 -8.33 -6.10 -3.36
C LEU A 4 -7.68 -4.76 -3.02
N ASP A 5 -8.24 -4.03 -2.07
CA ASP A 5 -7.64 -2.83 -1.50
C ASP A 5 -8.17 -2.67 -0.07
N PHE A 6 -7.32 -2.23 0.85
CA PHE A 6 -7.73 -1.93 2.22
C PHE A 6 -8.63 -0.67 2.31
N SER A 7 -8.51 0.24 1.34
CA SER A 7 -9.27 1.48 1.23
C SER A 7 -10.69 1.21 0.72
N SER A 8 -11.68 1.39 1.59
CA SER A 8 -13.09 1.32 1.19
C SER A 8 -13.45 2.32 0.09
N ARG A 9 -12.89 3.53 0.16
CA ARG A 9 -13.06 4.57 -0.85
C ARG A 9 -12.55 4.14 -2.22
N SER A 10 -11.38 3.49 -2.27
CA SER A 10 -10.82 2.98 -3.53
C SER A 10 -11.71 1.91 -4.15
N ILE A 11 -12.21 0.98 -3.32
CA ILE A 11 -13.10 -0.10 -3.76
C ILE A 11 -14.47 0.43 -4.21
N GLU A 12 -15.04 1.40 -3.50
CA GLU A 12 -16.28 2.08 -3.90
C GLU A 12 -16.12 2.76 -5.27
N TYR A 13 -15.01 3.47 -5.47
CA TYR A 13 -14.70 4.09 -6.74
C TYR A 13 -14.57 3.04 -7.86
N ALA A 14 -13.82 1.95 -7.62
CA ALA A 14 -13.64 0.88 -8.60
C ALA A 14 -14.97 0.22 -8.98
N LYS A 15 -15.82 -0.12 -8.00
CA LYS A 15 -17.16 -0.68 -8.25
C LYS A 15 -18.07 0.25 -9.06
N ALA A 16 -17.95 1.57 -8.86
CA ALA A 16 -18.73 2.54 -9.60
C ALA A 16 -18.29 2.68 -11.07
N HIS A 17 -17.04 2.33 -11.40
CA HIS A 17 -16.46 2.48 -12.74
C HIS A 17 -16.22 1.15 -13.46
N ASP A 18 -16.31 0.02 -12.77
CA ASP A 18 -16.25 -1.32 -13.33
C ASP A 18 -17.24 -2.25 -12.61
N SER A 19 -18.34 -2.55 -13.28
CA SER A 19 -19.40 -3.43 -12.78
C SER A 19 -19.19 -4.91 -13.12
N GLN A 20 -18.18 -5.24 -13.93
CA GLN A 20 -17.93 -6.62 -14.38
C GLN A 20 -16.94 -7.37 -13.47
N SER A 21 -16.18 -6.64 -12.65
CA SER A 21 -15.23 -7.23 -11.70
C SER A 21 -15.79 -7.32 -10.27
N THR A 22 -15.18 -8.20 -9.49
CA THR A 22 -15.48 -8.36 -8.07
C THR A 22 -14.42 -7.65 -7.24
N TYR A 23 -14.84 -6.82 -6.28
CA TYR A 23 -13.94 -6.02 -5.47
C TYR A 23 -14.20 -6.23 -3.97
N TYR A 24 -13.14 -6.50 -3.20
CA TYR A 24 -13.19 -6.67 -1.75
C TYR A 24 -12.40 -5.57 -1.05
N VAL A 25 -13.02 -4.95 -0.04
CA VAL A 25 -12.28 -4.15 0.95
C VAL A 25 -11.57 -5.14 1.87
N HIS A 26 -10.27 -5.32 1.67
CA HIS A 26 -9.51 -6.37 2.35
C HIS A 26 -8.04 -6.00 2.50
N ASP A 27 -7.47 -6.35 3.64
CA ASP A 27 -6.03 -6.29 3.85
C ASP A 27 -5.37 -7.52 3.22
N TYR A 28 -4.51 -7.31 2.22
CA TYR A 28 -3.81 -8.40 1.52
C TYR A 28 -2.80 -9.17 2.39
N LEU A 29 -2.54 -8.72 3.62
CA LEU A 29 -1.78 -9.46 4.63
C LEU A 29 -2.64 -10.43 5.44
N GLN A 30 -3.97 -10.39 5.30
CA GLN A 30 -4.90 -11.37 5.87
C GLN A 30 -5.15 -12.53 4.91
N PRO A 31 -5.62 -13.69 5.40
CA PRO A 31 -6.03 -14.79 4.53
C PRO A 31 -6.96 -14.32 3.40
N PRO A 32 -6.83 -14.85 2.18
CA PRO A 32 -7.62 -14.42 1.04
C PRO A 32 -9.13 -14.47 1.32
N PRO A 33 -9.92 -13.49 0.86
CA PRO A 33 -11.36 -13.44 1.13
C PRO A 33 -12.17 -14.35 0.19
N THR A 34 -11.49 -15.20 -0.59
CA THR A 34 -12.07 -16.07 -1.61
C THR A 34 -11.24 -17.35 -1.76
N GLU A 35 -11.92 -18.44 -2.08
CA GLU A 35 -11.31 -19.73 -2.45
C GLU A 35 -11.09 -19.85 -3.98
N MET A 36 -11.35 -18.78 -4.74
CA MET A 36 -11.12 -18.78 -6.18
C MET A 36 -9.62 -18.84 -6.48
N PHE A 37 -9.27 -19.66 -7.46
CA PHE A 37 -7.93 -19.70 -8.04
C PHE A 37 -7.84 -18.79 -9.26
N HIS A 38 -6.68 -18.18 -9.44
CA HIS A 38 -6.37 -17.25 -10.50
C HIS A 38 -5.16 -17.74 -11.30
N ASP A 39 -5.20 -17.57 -12.62
CA ASP A 39 -4.05 -17.82 -13.49
C ASP A 39 -3.01 -16.71 -13.40
N PHE A 40 -3.43 -15.52 -12.95
CA PHE A 40 -2.58 -14.34 -12.83
C PHE A 40 -2.92 -13.54 -11.59
N ALA A 41 -1.88 -13.09 -10.87
CA ALA A 41 -1.99 -12.10 -9.82
C ALA A 41 -0.98 -10.96 -10.06
N THR A 42 -1.37 -9.73 -9.69
CA THR A 42 -0.50 -8.57 -9.80
C THR A 42 -0.54 -7.74 -8.52
N VAL A 43 0.62 -7.22 -8.13
CA VAL A 43 0.77 -6.20 -7.08
C VAL A 43 1.45 -5.00 -7.74
N ILE A 44 0.68 -3.93 -7.92
CA ILE A 44 1.10 -2.74 -8.67
C ILE A 44 1.52 -1.60 -7.73
N TYR A 45 2.14 -0.57 -8.30
CA TYR A 45 2.51 0.65 -7.60
C TYR A 45 3.56 0.43 -6.50
N CYS A 46 4.47 -0.54 -6.71
CA CYS A 46 5.60 -0.83 -5.83
C CYS A 46 5.23 -1.23 -4.39
N ASP A 47 3.98 -1.60 -4.13
CA ASP A 47 3.47 -1.94 -2.79
C ASP A 47 4.27 -3.08 -2.14
N TYR A 48 4.70 -4.07 -2.93
CA TYR A 48 5.57 -5.14 -2.44
C TYR A 48 6.84 -4.61 -1.77
N GLY A 49 7.45 -3.56 -2.33
CA GLY A 49 8.67 -2.94 -1.82
C GLY A 49 8.48 -2.14 -0.52
N ALA A 50 7.26 -1.67 -0.25
CA ALA A 50 6.93 -0.93 0.97
C ALA A 50 6.78 -1.84 2.21
N LEU A 51 6.64 -3.15 2.01
CA LEU A 51 6.41 -4.11 3.07
C LEU A 51 7.70 -4.58 3.75
N SER A 52 7.60 -4.86 5.06
CA SER A 52 8.66 -5.54 5.82
C SER A 52 8.98 -6.92 5.22
N LYS A 53 10.11 -7.51 5.61
CA LYS A 53 10.46 -8.88 5.17
C LYS A 53 9.36 -9.88 5.57
N GLU A 54 8.82 -9.75 6.77
CA GLU A 54 7.78 -10.63 7.31
C GLU A 54 6.47 -10.43 6.55
N ASN A 55 6.04 -9.19 6.32
CA ASN A 55 4.81 -8.90 5.57
C ASN A 55 4.91 -9.33 4.11
N ARG A 56 6.07 -9.19 3.47
CA ARG A 56 6.30 -9.74 2.12
C ARG A 56 6.13 -11.25 2.07
N ARG A 57 6.59 -11.97 3.10
CA ARG A 57 6.38 -13.43 3.17
C ARG A 57 4.91 -13.77 3.33
N THR A 58 4.19 -13.04 4.17
CA THR A 58 2.75 -13.22 4.36
C THR A 58 1.98 -12.96 3.06
N LEU A 59 2.26 -11.85 2.38
CA LEU A 59 1.66 -11.53 1.08
C LEU A 59 1.91 -12.63 0.04
N LEU A 60 3.16 -13.06 -0.12
CA LEU A 60 3.52 -14.12 -1.08
C LEU A 60 2.86 -15.47 -0.73
N HIS A 61 2.73 -15.78 0.56
CA HIS A 61 2.00 -16.97 1.01
C HIS A 61 0.53 -16.90 0.62
N ASN A 62 -0.15 -15.78 0.90
CA ASN A 62 -1.56 -15.60 0.59
C ASN A 62 -1.81 -15.64 -0.92
N LEU A 63 -0.97 -14.96 -1.72
CA LEU A 63 -1.04 -15.00 -3.19
C LEU A 63 -0.84 -16.40 -3.74
N LYS A 64 0.08 -17.19 -3.16
CA LYS A 64 0.29 -18.58 -3.57
C LYS A 64 -0.96 -19.44 -3.34
N GLN A 65 -1.76 -19.15 -2.32
CA GLN A 65 -2.99 -19.89 -2.03
C GLN A 65 -4.12 -19.57 -3.01
N THR A 66 -4.04 -18.44 -3.73
CA THR A 66 -5.05 -18.02 -4.70
C THR A 66 -4.61 -18.21 -6.15
N LEU A 67 -3.40 -18.72 -6.40
CA LEU A 67 -2.91 -19.00 -7.75
C LEU A 67 -3.12 -20.47 -8.10
N THR A 68 -3.45 -20.74 -9.36
CA THR A 68 -3.39 -22.10 -9.92
C THR A 68 -1.95 -22.62 -9.91
N THR A 69 -1.75 -23.93 -10.13
CA THR A 69 -0.40 -24.51 -10.19
C THR A 69 0.48 -23.87 -11.26
N GLU A 70 -0.11 -23.49 -12.39
CA GLU A 70 0.56 -22.79 -13.50
C GLU A 70 0.41 -21.26 -13.43
N GLY A 71 -0.16 -20.75 -12.32
CA GLY A 71 -0.47 -19.34 -12.15
C GLY A 71 0.79 -18.48 -12.01
N GLN A 72 0.71 -17.25 -12.52
CA GLN A 72 1.85 -16.32 -12.57
C GLN A 72 1.63 -15.11 -11.67
N LEU A 73 2.69 -14.70 -10.97
CA LEU A 73 2.72 -13.48 -10.17
C LEU A 73 3.57 -12.42 -10.86
N PHE A 74 2.98 -11.24 -11.08
CA PHE A 74 3.66 -10.06 -11.59
C PHE A 74 3.81 -9.03 -10.47
N LEU A 75 5.02 -8.54 -10.27
CA LEU A 75 5.33 -7.51 -9.28
C LEU A 75 5.87 -6.30 -10.01
N ASP A 76 5.24 -5.16 -9.78
CA ASP A 76 5.82 -3.85 -10.10
C ASP A 76 6.76 -3.47 -8.96
N VAL A 77 8.07 -3.53 -9.20
CA VAL A 77 9.11 -3.30 -8.17
C VAL A 77 10.28 -2.48 -8.72
N PHE A 78 10.88 -1.66 -7.86
CA PHE A 78 12.09 -0.93 -8.21
C PHE A 78 13.28 -1.87 -8.45
N SER A 79 14.00 -1.60 -9.52
CA SER A 79 15.26 -2.27 -9.84
C SER A 79 16.43 -1.70 -9.04
N MET A 80 17.52 -2.48 -8.93
CA MET A 80 18.77 -1.97 -8.36
C MET A 80 19.35 -0.83 -9.19
N HIS A 81 19.13 -0.81 -10.52
CA HIS A 81 19.53 0.30 -11.37
C HIS A 81 18.85 1.61 -10.96
N GLN A 82 17.53 1.59 -10.71
CA GLN A 82 16.81 2.76 -10.20
C GLN A 82 17.27 3.16 -8.80
N TYR A 83 17.56 2.19 -7.93
CA TYR A 83 18.11 2.47 -6.60
C TYR A 83 19.49 3.14 -6.70
N ASP A 84 20.38 2.67 -7.58
CA ASP A 84 21.72 3.21 -7.74
C ASP A 84 21.70 4.61 -8.34
N ALA A 85 20.73 4.90 -9.22
CA ALA A 85 20.47 6.22 -9.78
C ALA A 85 19.68 7.16 -8.84
N PHE A 86 19.18 6.68 -7.69
CA PHE A 86 18.31 7.47 -6.81
C PHE A 86 19.07 8.62 -6.12
N GLU A 87 18.64 9.86 -6.34
CA GLU A 87 19.23 11.03 -5.68
C GLU A 87 18.51 11.34 -4.37
N GLU A 88 19.28 11.43 -3.29
CA GLU A 88 18.78 11.96 -2.02
C GLU A 88 18.59 13.48 -2.15
N ALA A 89 17.45 13.97 -1.69
CA ALA A 89 17.09 15.38 -1.82
C ALA A 89 16.14 15.80 -0.69
N MET A 90 16.11 17.09 -0.40
CA MET A 90 15.10 17.69 0.46
C MET A 90 14.56 18.94 -0.23
N THR A 91 13.27 18.91 -0.58
CA THR A 91 12.62 20.00 -1.31
C THR A 91 11.44 20.56 -0.53
N TRP A 92 11.15 21.82 -0.82
CA TRP A 92 10.03 22.57 -0.24
C TRP A 92 9.32 23.26 -1.40
N GLU A 93 8.08 22.88 -1.64
CA GLU A 93 7.31 23.34 -2.78
C GLU A 93 6.06 24.07 -2.31
N HIS A 94 5.92 25.34 -2.68
CA HIS A 94 4.74 26.13 -2.40
C HIS A 94 3.71 25.96 -3.52
N HIS A 95 2.53 25.48 -3.16
CA HIS A 95 1.40 25.33 -4.07
C HIS A 95 0.35 26.38 -3.74
N PRO A 96 0.25 27.47 -4.51
CA PRO A 96 -0.74 28.54 -4.26
C PRO A 96 -2.16 28.15 -4.68
N SER A 97 -2.37 26.93 -5.17
CA SER A 97 -3.64 26.43 -5.69
C SER A 97 -3.87 24.99 -5.25
N PRO A 98 -5.14 24.52 -5.27
CA PRO A 98 -5.48 23.13 -4.99
C PRO A 98 -4.70 22.15 -5.88
N GLY A 99 -4.36 20.98 -5.33
CA GLY A 99 -3.61 19.95 -6.02
C GLY A 99 -3.85 18.56 -5.44
N PHE A 100 -2.98 17.61 -5.81
CA PHE A 100 -3.13 16.21 -5.41
C PHE A 100 -3.15 16.00 -3.89
N TRP A 101 -2.28 16.72 -3.16
CA TRP A 101 -2.12 16.55 -1.71
C TRP A 101 -3.15 17.29 -0.86
N SER A 102 -3.74 18.36 -1.39
CA SER A 102 -4.65 19.24 -0.66
C SER A 102 -5.53 20.02 -1.63
N ASN A 103 -6.80 20.20 -1.27
CA ASN A 103 -7.74 21.05 -1.99
C ASN A 103 -7.61 22.54 -1.66
N GLU A 104 -6.63 22.92 -0.83
CA GLU A 104 -6.32 24.29 -0.42
C GLU A 104 -4.84 24.61 -0.71
N PRO A 105 -4.44 25.91 -0.79
CA PRO A 105 -3.04 26.30 -0.87
C PRO A 105 -2.21 25.69 0.26
N HIS A 106 -1.03 25.16 -0.06
CA HIS A 106 -0.22 24.38 0.88
C HIS A 106 1.27 24.42 0.55
N LEU A 107 2.08 23.93 1.50
CA LEU A 107 3.50 23.70 1.34
C LEU A 107 3.76 22.20 1.41
N THR A 108 4.43 21.64 0.41
CA THR A 108 4.87 20.24 0.41
C THR A 108 6.33 20.18 0.84
N LEU A 109 6.61 19.36 1.86
CA LEU A 109 7.96 19.06 2.32
C LEU A 109 8.31 17.64 1.90
N THR A 110 9.28 17.47 1.00
CA THR A 110 9.71 16.16 0.54
C THR A 110 11.12 15.88 1.04
N LYS A 111 11.34 14.69 1.62
CA LYS A 111 12.67 14.18 1.96
C LYS A 111 12.87 12.80 1.32
N ASN A 112 13.82 12.74 0.41
CA ASN A 112 14.25 11.53 -0.27
C ASN A 112 15.53 11.02 0.41
N THR A 113 15.50 9.78 0.89
CA THR A 113 16.64 9.18 1.60
C THR A 113 16.82 7.75 1.17
N ARG A 114 18.06 7.40 0.81
CA ARG A 114 18.50 6.08 0.41
C ARG A 114 18.89 5.29 1.66
N TYR A 115 18.32 4.10 1.80
CA TYR A 115 18.63 3.21 2.92
C TYR A 115 19.72 2.21 2.50
N THR A 116 20.91 2.26 3.12
CA THR A 116 22.11 1.48 2.73
C THR A 116 22.25 0.13 3.45
N LYS A 117 21.41 -0.17 4.46
CA LYS A 117 21.33 -1.45 5.19
C LYS A 117 19.86 -1.79 5.45
N LYS A 118 19.56 -3.05 5.85
CA LYS A 118 18.21 -3.65 6.14
C LYS A 118 17.34 -2.91 7.19
N HIS A 119 17.41 -1.60 7.27
CA HIS A 119 16.50 -0.75 8.01
C HIS A 119 15.36 -0.43 7.05
N TYR A 120 14.28 -1.20 7.16
CA TYR A 120 13.01 -0.83 6.55
C TYR A 120 12.51 0.42 7.25
N ALA A 121 11.98 1.40 6.50
CA ALA A 121 11.29 2.52 7.09
C ALA A 121 10.13 1.98 7.93
N ARG A 122 10.22 2.07 9.26
CA ARG A 122 9.05 1.90 10.11
C ARG A 122 8.32 3.23 10.09
N THR A 123 7.28 3.31 9.27
CA THR A 123 6.27 4.33 9.48
C THR A 123 5.53 3.94 10.75
N ASN A 124 5.64 4.75 11.80
CA ASN A 124 4.59 4.77 12.82
C ASN A 124 3.36 5.43 12.17
N SER A 125 2.73 4.78 11.19
CA SER A 125 1.36 5.11 10.83
C SER A 125 0.44 4.55 11.92
N GLY A 126 0.71 4.95 13.17
CA GLY A 126 -0.33 4.99 14.18
C GLY A 126 -1.32 6.02 13.66
N TYR A 127 -2.38 5.55 13.01
CA TYR A 127 -3.62 6.29 12.89
C TYR A 127 -4.09 6.49 14.34
N ASN A 128 -3.54 7.50 15.02
CA ASN A 128 -3.97 7.96 16.32
C ASN A 128 -5.34 8.60 16.10
N ARG A 129 -6.39 7.78 15.98
CA ARG A 129 -7.73 8.22 16.33
C ARG A 129 -7.64 8.61 17.79
N ARG A 130 -7.60 9.93 18.05
CA ARG A 130 -7.92 10.49 19.36
C ARG A 130 -9.27 9.90 19.78
N ARG A 131 -9.24 8.82 20.57
CA ARG A 131 -10.40 8.38 21.33
C ARG A 131 -10.52 9.39 22.47
N ASN A 132 -11.35 10.41 22.26
CA ASN A 132 -11.99 11.10 23.37
C ASN A 132 -12.74 10.05 24.18
N GLY A 133 -12.37 9.85 25.44
CA GLY A 133 -13.05 8.89 26.29
C GLY A 133 -12.36 8.64 27.63
N ARG A 134 -12.51 9.61 28.54
CA ARG A 134 -12.56 9.50 30.01
C ARG A 134 -11.54 8.62 30.72
N SER A 135 -10.71 9.28 31.53
CA SER A 135 -10.07 8.70 32.71
C SER A 135 -11.12 7.98 33.57
N LEU A 136 -10.90 6.70 33.82
CA LEU A 136 -11.45 6.02 34.99
C LEU A 136 -10.24 5.57 35.81
N HIS A 137 -10.00 6.29 36.90
CA HIS A 137 -9.33 5.73 38.06
C HIS A 137 -10.16 4.55 38.55
N LEU A 138 -9.51 3.41 38.70
CA LEU A 138 -9.82 2.43 39.74
C LEU A 138 -8.49 1.96 40.31
N GLU A 139 -8.52 1.80 41.64
CA GLU A 139 -7.42 1.71 42.61
C GLU A 139 -6.35 0.66 42.31
#